data_AF-A0A532TV20-F1
#
_entry.id   AF-A0A532TV20-F1
#
_cell.length_a   1.000
_cell.length_b   1.000
_cell.length_c   1.000
_cell.angle_alpha   90.00
_cell.angle_beta   90.00
_cell.angle_gamma   90.00
#
_symmetry.space_group_name_H-M   'P 1'
#
loop_
_entity.id
_entity.type
_entity.pdbx_description
1 polymer ?
#
loop_
_entity_poly.entity_id
_entity_poly.type
_entity_poly.pdbx_seq_one_letter_code
_entity_poly.pdbx_strand_id
1 'polypeptide(L)'
;MELDLKPFVRALREKDTKKVREWLEQTKSRVDSNDEFGRGYLQALQGVVAALESGSELSVIKRVVNKEYKQEQIDGLIKSARERASRKFRPKDEQGFDTAWVEVLQGFFGE
;
A
#
# COMPACT_ATOMS: atom_id res chain seq x y z
N MET A 1 6.10 -13.79 4.49
CA MET A 1 5.84 -13.56 3.06
C MET A 1 6.83 -12.55 2.54
N GLU A 2 7.43 -12.77 1.38
CA GLU A 2 8.35 -11.81 0.76
C GLU A 2 7.77 -11.46 -0.62
N LEU A 3 7.07 -10.33 -0.70
CA LEU A 3 6.54 -9.79 -1.94
C LEU A 3 7.46 -8.66 -2.40
N ASP A 4 7.93 -8.73 -3.65
CA ASP A 4 8.64 -7.59 -4.24
C ASP A 4 7.64 -6.52 -4.67
N LEU A 5 7.45 -5.51 -3.82
CA LEU A 5 6.54 -4.38 -4.05
C LEU A 5 7.10 -3.37 -5.07
N LYS A 6 8.37 -3.45 -5.46
CA LYS A 6 9.00 -2.45 -6.34
C LYS A 6 8.26 -2.25 -7.68
N PRO A 7 7.79 -3.30 -8.40
CA PRO A 7 7.07 -3.10 -9.65
C PRO A 7 5.72 -2.40 -9.45
N PHE A 8 5.03 -2.69 -8.33
CA PHE A 8 3.77 -2.03 -7.97
C PHE A 8 3.98 -0.53 -7.75
N VAL A 9 4.98 -0.17 -6.93
CA VAL A 9 5.34 1.22 -6.64
C VAL A 9 5.79 1.95 -7.89
N ARG A 10 6.58 1.30 -8.77
CA ARG A 10 6.98 1.88 -10.05
C ARG A 10 5.75 2.21 -10.91
N ALA A 11 4.81 1.28 -11.03
CA ALA A 11 3.57 1.50 -11.78
C ALA A 11 2.72 2.64 -11.16
N LEU A 12 2.70 2.78 -9.83
CA LEU A 12 2.09 3.93 -9.15
C LEU A 12 2.73 5.26 -9.55
N ARG A 13 4.08 5.33 -9.58
CA ARG A 13 4.81 6.54 -9.99
C ARG A 13 4.53 6.91 -11.46
N GLU A 14 4.41 5.90 -12.32
CA GLU A 14 4.03 6.05 -13.74
C GLU A 14 2.53 6.37 -13.93
N LYS A 15 1.73 6.36 -12.86
CA LYS A 15 0.25 6.47 -12.89
C LYS A 15 -0.41 5.42 -13.78
N ASP A 16 0.24 4.28 -13.98
CA ASP A 16 -0.22 3.20 -14.85
C ASP A 16 -1.16 2.26 -14.08
N THR A 17 -2.40 2.71 -13.87
CA THR A 17 -3.41 1.97 -13.09
C THR A 17 -3.63 0.55 -13.61
N LYS A 18 -3.46 0.32 -14.92
CA LYS A 18 -3.55 -1.01 -15.53
C LYS A 18 -2.45 -1.94 -15.01
N LYS A 19 -1.19 -1.50 -15.03
CA LYS A 19 -0.08 -2.30 -14.47
C LYS A 19 -0.20 -2.50 -12.97
N VAL A 20 -0.67 -1.49 -12.23
CA VAL A 20 -0.90 -1.61 -10.78
C VAL A 20 -1.93 -2.72 -10.50
N ARG A 21 -3.03 -2.77 -11.25
CA ARG A 21 -4.05 -3.83 -11.16
C ARG A 21 -3.49 -5.20 -11.58
N GLU A 22 -2.78 -5.28 -12.70
CA GLU A 22 -2.20 -6.55 -13.18
C GLU A 22 -1.23 -7.16 -12.16
N TRP A 23 -0.38 -6.33 -11.55
CA TRP A 23 0.52 -6.78 -10.49
C TRP A 23 -0.25 -7.31 -9.28
N LEU A 24 -1.33 -6.64 -8.88
CA LEU A 24 -2.16 -7.05 -7.75
C LEU A 24 -2.81 -8.41 -8.00
N GLU A 25 -3.40 -8.64 -9.18
CA GLU A 25 -4.03 -9.93 -9.53
C GLU A 25 -3.01 -11.08 -9.56
N GLN A 26 -1.81 -10.84 -10.09
CA GLN A 26 -0.72 -11.83 -10.08
C GLN A 26 -0.22 -12.14 -8.67
N THR A 27 -0.35 -11.20 -7.75
CA THR A 27 0.13 -11.34 -6.36
C THR A 27 -0.92 -11.98 -5.46
N LYS A 28 -2.21 -11.74 -5.70
CA LYS A 28 -3.32 -12.38 -4.96
C LYS A 28 -3.20 -13.91 -4.94
N SER A 29 -2.82 -14.52 -6.06
CA SER A 29 -2.68 -15.97 -6.17
C SER A 29 -1.48 -16.55 -5.39
N ARG A 30 -0.57 -15.71 -4.90
CA ARG A 30 0.63 -16.11 -4.15
C ARG A 30 0.45 -16.03 -2.63
N VAL A 31 -0.67 -15.47 -2.18
CA VAL A 31 -0.96 -15.33 -0.75
C VAL A 31 -1.87 -16.47 -0.31
N ASP A 32 -1.39 -17.23 0.68
CA ASP A 32 -2.17 -18.28 1.32
C ASP A 32 -3.41 -17.69 2.01
N SER A 33 -4.56 -18.35 1.87
CA SER A 33 -5.79 -17.94 2.55
C SER A 33 -5.67 -17.99 4.07
N ASN A 34 -4.75 -18.78 4.63
CA ASN A 34 -4.48 -18.84 6.06
C ASN A 34 -3.45 -17.81 6.55
N ASP A 35 -2.75 -17.10 5.65
CA ASP A 35 -1.81 -16.05 6.01
C ASP A 35 -2.56 -14.74 6.31
N GLU A 36 -2.96 -14.56 7.57
CA GLU A 36 -3.72 -13.38 7.99
C GLU A 36 -3.01 -12.07 7.68
N PHE A 37 -1.70 -12.03 7.92
CA PHE A 37 -0.87 -10.87 7.61
C PHE A 37 -0.90 -10.58 6.11
N GLY A 38 -0.71 -11.62 5.30
CA GLY A 38 -0.82 -11.55 3.85
C GLY A 38 -2.15 -11.01 3.35
N ARG A 39 -3.27 -11.47 3.93
CA ARG A 39 -4.61 -11.00 3.57
C ARG A 39 -4.77 -9.52 3.82
N GLY A 40 -4.37 -9.04 4.99
CA GLY A 40 -4.45 -7.62 5.32
C GLY A 40 -3.54 -6.76 4.45
N TYR A 41 -2.34 -7.24 4.14
CA TYR A 41 -1.41 -6.59 3.21
C TYR A 41 -2.04 -6.43 1.81
N LEU A 42 -2.61 -7.52 1.27
CA LEU A 42 -3.33 -7.48 -0.01
C LEU A 42 -4.55 -6.55 0.03
N GLN A 43 -5.27 -6.52 1.14
CA GLN A 43 -6.45 -5.66 1.29
C GLN A 43 -6.08 -4.18 1.22
N ALA A 44 -4.94 -3.77 1.80
CA ALA A 44 -4.44 -2.40 1.65
C ALA A 44 -4.13 -2.07 0.18
N LEU A 45 -3.46 -2.98 -0.55
CA LEU A 45 -3.15 -2.79 -1.96
C LEU A 45 -4.39 -2.78 -2.86
N GLN A 46 -5.40 -3.60 -2.54
CA GLN A 46 -6.71 -3.55 -3.19
C GLN A 46 -7.36 -2.18 -2.99
N GLY A 47 -7.31 -1.63 -1.76
CA GLY A 47 -7.79 -0.28 -1.46
C GLY A 47 -7.07 0.79 -2.28
N VAL A 48 -5.75 0.65 -2.46
CA VAL A 48 -4.96 1.53 -3.34
C VAL A 48 -5.48 1.50 -4.79
N VAL A 49 -5.63 0.30 -5.36
CA VAL A 49 -6.11 0.14 -6.75
C VAL A 49 -7.52 0.71 -6.91
N ALA A 50 -8.44 0.34 -6.02
CA ALA A 50 -9.81 0.82 -6.05
C ALA A 50 -9.90 2.35 -5.96
N ALA A 51 -9.08 2.97 -5.11
CA ALA A 51 -9.03 4.42 -4.97
C ALA A 51 -8.56 5.11 -6.26
N LEU A 52 -7.54 4.58 -6.94
CA LEU A 52 -7.06 5.10 -8.22
C LEU A 52 -8.12 5.01 -9.32
N GLU A 53 -8.87 3.91 -9.35
CA GLU A 53 -9.89 3.64 -10.38
C GLU A 53 -11.19 4.38 -10.16
N SER A 54 -11.58 4.57 -8.90
CA SER A 54 -12.82 5.28 -8.53
C SER A 54 -12.85 6.74 -8.95
N GLY A 55 -11.70 7.33 -9.30
CA GLY A 55 -11.61 8.74 -9.60
C GLY A 55 -11.66 9.65 -8.36
N SER A 56 -11.78 9.09 -7.14
CA SER A 56 -11.90 9.87 -5.90
C SER A 56 -10.62 10.66 -5.59
N GLU A 57 -10.65 11.96 -5.89
CA GLU A 57 -9.56 12.92 -5.67
C GLU A 57 -9.17 13.04 -4.18
N LEU A 58 -10.09 12.74 -3.26
CA LEU A 58 -9.85 12.86 -1.82
C LEU A 58 -9.11 11.67 -1.20
N SER A 59 -8.90 10.59 -1.96
CA SER A 59 -8.21 9.41 -1.43
C SER A 59 -6.73 9.71 -1.15
N VAL A 60 -6.22 9.19 -0.04
CA VAL A 60 -4.81 9.39 0.38
C VAL A 60 -3.85 9.01 -0.75
N ILE A 61 -4.07 7.87 -1.40
CA ILE A 61 -3.16 7.39 -2.44
C ILE A 61 -3.18 8.29 -3.69
N LYS A 62 -4.33 8.86 -4.05
CA LYS A 62 -4.39 9.74 -5.23
C LYS A 62 -3.65 11.05 -4.98
N ARG A 63 -3.81 11.61 -3.79
CA ARG A 63 -3.03 12.76 -3.32
C ARG A 63 -1.51 12.46 -3.26
N VAL A 64 -1.14 11.24 -2.85
CA VAL A 64 0.26 10.76 -2.91
C VAL A 64 0.77 10.73 -4.35
N VAL A 65 0.05 10.08 -5.26
CA VAL A 65 0.44 9.93 -6.67
C VAL A 65 0.49 11.28 -7.41
N ASN A 66 -0.35 12.23 -7.00
CA ASN A 66 -0.33 13.61 -7.50
C ASN A 66 0.71 14.51 -6.81
N LYS A 67 1.47 13.99 -5.83
CA LYS A 67 2.48 14.72 -5.06
C LYS A 67 1.91 15.95 -4.33
N GLU A 68 0.69 15.82 -3.81
CA GLU A 68 -0.03 16.89 -3.09
C GLU A 68 0.30 16.94 -1.59
N TYR A 69 1.10 16.00 -1.10
CA TYR A 69 1.61 16.00 0.26
C TYR A 69 3.01 16.62 0.32
N LYS A 70 3.25 17.41 1.37
CA LYS A 70 4.60 17.80 1.78
C LYS A 70 5.31 16.60 2.40
N GLN A 71 6.65 16.62 2.37
CA GLN A 71 7.48 15.55 2.95
C GLN A 71 7.10 15.24 4.41
N GLU A 72 6.94 16.27 5.25
CA GLU A 72 6.54 16.10 6.66
C GLU A 72 5.20 15.38 6.84
N GLN A 73 4.27 15.58 5.91
CA GLN A 73 2.97 14.90 5.94
C GLN A 73 3.12 13.43 5.57
N ILE A 74 3.97 13.11 4.60
CA ILE A 74 4.33 11.74 4.26
C ILE A 74 5.01 11.04 5.43
N ASP A 75 5.98 11.71 6.08
CA ASP A 75 6.68 11.16 7.23
C ASP A 75 5.70 10.89 8.39
N GLY A 76 4.73 11.79 8.61
CA GLY A 76 3.66 11.60 9.58
C GLY A 76 2.77 10.39 9.28
N LEU A 77 2.41 10.18 8.01
CA LEU A 77 1.63 9.01 7.58
C LEU A 77 2.42 7.71 7.80
N ILE A 78 3.69 7.68 7.38
CA ILE A 78 4.58 6.52 7.55
C ILE A 78 4.76 6.20 9.04
N LYS A 79 5.04 7.22 9.87
CA LYS A 79 5.20 7.05 11.32
C LYS A 79 3.94 6.46 11.93
N SER A 80 2.77 7.03 11.61
CA SER A 80 1.50 6.56 12.17
C SER A 80 1.18 5.12 11.77
N ALA A 81 1.41 4.75 10.51
CA ALA A 81 1.22 3.38 10.03
C ALA A 81 2.20 2.41 10.69
N ARG A 82 3.48 2.77 10.80
CA ARG A 82 4.51 1.97 11.48
C ARG A 82 4.18 1.76 12.96
N GLU A 83 3.73 2.80 13.65
CA GLU A 83 3.30 2.69 15.04
C GLU A 83 2.14 1.71 15.18
N ARG A 84 1.12 1.77 14.32
CA ARG A 84 0.01 0.82 14.36
C ARG A 84 0.46 -0.61 14.04
N ALA A 85 1.25 -0.81 12.99
CA ALA A 85 1.80 -2.12 12.61
C ALA A 85 2.64 -2.77 13.72
N SER A 86 3.36 -1.97 14.52
CA SER A 86 4.27 -2.46 15.57
C SER A 86 3.57 -2.89 16.88
N ARG A 87 2.27 -2.58 17.05
CA ARG A 87 1.55 -2.89 18.29
C ARG A 87 1.25 -4.39 18.39
N LYS A 88 1.83 -5.04 19.41
CA LYS A 88 1.66 -6.49 19.66
C LYS A 88 0.21 -6.98 19.77
N PHE A 89 -0.70 -6.14 20.27
CA PHE A 89 -2.11 -6.49 20.46
C PHE A 89 -2.98 -6.26 19.21
N ARG A 90 -2.42 -5.74 18.11
CA ARG A 90 -3.15 -5.62 16.85
C ARG A 90 -3.33 -7.01 16.21
N PRO A 91 -4.51 -7.32 15.63
CA PRO A 91 -4.70 -8.46 14.74
C PRO A 91 -3.65 -8.53 13.63
N LYS A 92 -3.35 -9.75 13.16
CA LYS A 92 -2.25 -9.97 12.19
C LYS A 92 -2.54 -9.38 10.82
N ASP A 93 -3.78 -9.44 10.37
CA ASP A 93 -4.28 -8.78 9.17
C ASP A 93 -4.15 -7.25 9.27
N GLU A 94 -4.52 -6.64 10.39
CA GLU A 94 -4.32 -5.20 10.60
C GLU A 94 -2.82 -4.82 10.56
N GLN A 95 -1.95 -5.64 11.15
CA GLN A 95 -0.49 -5.44 11.05
C GLN A 95 -0.02 -5.50 9.59
N GLY A 96 -0.53 -6.46 8.81
CA GLY A 96 -0.23 -6.58 7.38
C GLY A 96 -0.72 -5.39 6.57
N PHE A 97 -1.94 -4.92 6.85
CA PHE A 97 -2.54 -3.75 6.21
C PHE A 97 -1.68 -2.49 6.43
N ASP A 98 -1.32 -2.21 7.69
CA ASP A 98 -0.50 -1.04 8.01
C ASP A 98 0.93 -1.18 7.46
N THR A 99 1.49 -2.40 7.40
CA THR A 99 2.80 -2.65 6.79
C THR A 99 2.81 -2.34 5.30
N ALA A 100 1.77 -2.77 4.56
CA ALA A 100 1.64 -2.43 3.14
C ALA A 100 1.64 -0.91 2.91
N TRP A 101 0.95 -0.13 3.75
CA TRP A 101 0.97 1.32 3.65
C TRP A 101 2.36 1.91 3.89
N VAL A 102 3.09 1.40 4.90
CA VAL A 102 4.47 1.83 5.14
C VAL A 102 5.33 1.57 3.91
N GLU A 103 5.29 0.36 3.35
CA GLU A 103 6.12 -0.02 2.21
C GLU A 103 5.73 0.71 0.93
N VAL A 104 4.44 0.92 0.67
CA VAL A 104 3.98 1.72 -0.49
C VAL A 104 4.49 3.15 -0.37
N LEU A 105 4.32 3.81 0.77
CA LEU A 105 4.71 5.20 0.96
C LEU A 105 6.23 5.36 0.93
N GLN A 106 6.96 4.49 1.61
CA GLN A 106 8.43 4.49 1.58
C GLN A 106 8.97 4.17 0.19
N GLY A 107 8.40 3.19 -0.51
CA GLY A 107 8.79 2.89 -1.88
C GLY A 107 8.46 4.05 -2.82
N PHE A 108 7.35 4.76 -2.62
CA PHE A 108 6.95 5.85 -3.52
C PHE A 108 7.83 7.09 -3.36
N PHE A 109 8.16 7.48 -2.12
CA PHE A 109 8.92 8.70 -1.82
C PHE A 109 10.41 8.48 -1.50
N GLY A 110 10.79 7.27 -1.11
CA GLY A 110 12.18 6.88 -0.89
C GLY A 110 12.86 6.60 -2.22
N GLU A 111 13.88 7.39 -2.51
CA GLU A 111 15.08 6.96 -3.24
C GLU A 111 16.24 6.93 -2.26
#